data_AF-A0A9P8LIU7-F1
#
_entry.id   AF-A0A9P8LIU7-F1
#
_cell.length_a   1.000
_cell.length_b   1.000
_cell.length_c   1.000
_cell.angle_alpha   90.00
_cell.angle_beta   90.00
_cell.angle_gamma   90.00
#
_symmetry.space_group_name_H-M   'P 1'
#
loop_
_entity.id
_entity.type
_entity.pdbx_description
1 polymer ?
#
loop_
_entity_poly.entity_id
_entity_poly.type
_entity_poly.pdbx_seq_one_letter_code
_entity_poly.pdbx_strand_id
1 'polypeptide(L)'
;MRVDMTDLHRKKFDSYLESSRPRFSEDTYLEYVDLLVDSKLPQGSNLRTMQNRKRDIERNYTWEGGCLIFRRRRKVVRRCEFYDIIKEAFDRSGGLKETLFARHIRDNYKNITKKDVYKWLDLLPGRGASQSNPEDITEEPAQEPYGTGEESGTPSGEWSIQKLIDDFENYRWTKSLQSSRYYELIFWLHAILKKSKPADSSHLRCLTMDQATIELGEPRGSNKPILIRGDISATGLLKDIEGCLKDLEYTNKVDVQDLARRKDVTSAVSWPAHKVISRFKAAADRPPSQAPINILDLDCMDDDAVPRCFRSPKLKLLSRLKCHAGRLTQNSAKPWVKTEKWRLLGEGGSGTMAHWDHCGFFTWIRVEEGRKLWLICVLNDEDLEGFIRDGMYFTGGEWYYILLNPGDTLIMPPGWVHAVYTPVRTLCTGGNAWSQKCMGDSMRYIAHETEHIKVTNDDPIPDMPAMLERVSKWMKNAQPIDCGGEEQIQAFQEHYEVCSFFRIGRIIFLRVTRLLMVLNRNI
;
A
#
# COMPACT_ATOMS: atom_id res chain seq x y z
N MET A 1 6.22 35.29 -9.57
CA MET A 1 5.54 36.49 -9.02
C MET A 1 4.93 36.11 -7.68
N ARG A 2 5.04 36.99 -6.67
CA ARG A 2 4.46 36.81 -5.33
C ARG A 2 2.93 36.74 -5.44
N VAL A 3 2.32 35.71 -4.88
CA VAL A 3 0.87 35.66 -4.66
C VAL A 3 0.59 36.56 -3.45
N ASP A 4 -0.19 37.62 -3.66
CA ASP A 4 -0.61 38.55 -2.61
C ASP A 4 -1.86 37.97 -1.93
N MET A 5 -1.72 37.61 -0.65
CA MET A 5 -2.84 37.13 0.16
C MET A 5 -3.73 38.32 0.51
N THR A 6 -4.98 38.30 0.06
CA THR A 6 -5.95 39.35 0.33
C THR A 6 -6.11 39.62 1.84
N ASP A 7 -6.30 40.89 2.22
CA ASP A 7 -6.29 41.38 3.61
C ASP A 7 -7.25 40.65 4.58
N LEU A 8 -8.27 39.98 4.04
CA LEU A 8 -9.20 39.16 4.83
C LEU A 8 -8.54 37.90 5.41
N HIS A 9 -7.63 37.26 4.66
CA HIS A 9 -6.88 36.09 5.13
C HIS A 9 -5.76 36.48 6.09
N ARG A 10 -5.16 37.67 5.90
CA ARG A 10 -4.13 38.22 6.79
C ARG A 10 -4.70 38.53 8.18
N LYS A 11 -5.86 39.19 8.25
CA LYS A 11 -6.54 39.50 9.53
C LYS A 11 -6.98 38.24 10.30
N LYS A 12 -7.45 37.19 9.62
CA LYS A 12 -7.79 35.91 10.27
C LYS A 12 -6.55 35.18 10.80
N PHE A 13 -5.43 35.23 10.07
CA PHE A 13 -4.17 34.60 10.49
C PHE A 13 -3.50 35.33 11.66
N ASP A 14 -3.51 36.67 11.67
CA ASP A 14 -2.93 37.47 12.75
C ASP A 14 -3.73 37.36 14.06
N SER A 15 -5.07 37.30 13.99
CA SER A 15 -5.93 37.05 15.16
C SER A 15 -5.71 35.66 15.78
N TYR A 16 -5.46 34.64 14.96
CA TYR A 16 -5.12 33.29 15.43
C TYR A 16 -3.74 33.24 16.13
N LEU A 17 -2.77 34.03 15.66
CA LEU A 17 -1.44 34.10 16.25
C LEU A 17 -1.40 34.89 17.57
N GLU A 18 -2.21 35.94 17.74
CA GLU A 18 -2.27 36.71 18.99
C GLU A 18 -2.93 35.95 20.13
N SER A 19 -3.95 35.13 19.84
CA SER A 19 -4.65 34.30 20.83
C SER A 19 -3.81 33.12 21.36
N SER A 20 -2.68 32.80 20.72
CA SER A 20 -1.93 31.55 20.94
C SER A 20 -0.51 31.71 21.47
N ARG A 21 -0.07 32.90 21.93
CA ARG A 21 1.31 33.11 22.40
C ARG A 21 1.47 32.94 23.92
N PRO A 22 2.28 31.99 24.40
CA PRO A 22 2.94 32.12 25.70
C PRO A 22 4.15 33.04 25.57
N ARG A 23 4.27 34.06 26.44
CA ARG A 23 5.45 34.96 26.49
C ARG A 23 6.51 34.36 27.42
N PHE A 24 7.75 34.21 26.95
CA PHE A 24 8.92 33.87 27.78
C PHE A 24 9.88 35.06 27.84
N SER A 25 10.58 35.22 28.97
CA SER A 25 11.47 36.35 29.28
C SER A 25 12.91 36.15 28.79
N GLU A 26 13.66 37.25 28.72
CA GLU A 26 15.04 37.35 28.22
C GLU A 26 16.04 36.51 29.04
N ASP A 27 15.74 36.22 30.32
CA ASP A 27 16.57 35.39 31.19
C ASP A 27 16.65 33.93 30.71
N THR A 28 15.57 33.41 30.11
CA THR A 28 15.53 32.04 29.56
C THR A 28 16.41 31.89 28.31
N TYR A 29 16.70 33.00 27.60
CA TYR A 29 17.60 33.01 26.45
C TYR A 29 19.07 32.90 26.89
N LEU A 30 19.47 33.57 27.98
CA LEU A 30 20.84 33.53 28.48
C LEU A 30 21.22 32.14 29.03
N GLU A 31 20.32 31.47 29.76
CA GLU A 31 20.53 30.09 30.22
C GLU A 31 20.68 29.08 29.06
N TYR A 32 19.93 29.28 27.97
CA TYR A 32 19.97 28.39 26.81
C TYR A 32 21.26 28.56 25.98
N VAL A 33 21.81 29.79 25.93
CA VAL A 33 23.10 30.06 25.29
C VAL A 33 24.24 29.37 26.07
N ASP A 34 24.20 29.40 27.40
CA ASP A 34 25.23 28.74 28.22
C ASP A 34 25.16 27.20 28.09
N LEU A 35 23.96 26.61 28.03
CA LEU A 35 23.75 25.16 27.76
C LEU A 35 24.24 24.71 26.36
N LEU A 36 24.09 25.56 25.34
CA LEU A 36 24.57 25.28 23.98
C LEU A 36 26.09 25.37 23.85
N VAL A 37 26.73 26.22 24.67
CA VAL A 37 28.20 26.31 24.76
C VAL A 37 28.75 25.05 25.42
N ASP A 38 28.13 24.57 26.50
CA ASP A 38 28.59 23.40 27.26
C ASP A 38 28.39 22.07 26.51
N SER A 39 27.28 21.91 25.79
CA SER A 39 26.96 20.66 25.07
C SER A 39 27.82 20.39 23.82
N LYS A 40 28.65 21.35 23.38
CA LYS A 40 29.47 21.25 22.16
C LYS A 40 30.98 21.41 22.37
N LEU A 41 31.44 21.39 23.62
CA LEU A 41 32.86 21.45 23.93
C LEU A 41 33.37 20.09 24.40
N PRO A 42 34.53 19.61 23.88
CA PRO A 42 35.23 18.48 24.49
C PRO A 42 35.59 18.81 25.94
N GLN A 43 35.54 17.82 26.83
CA GLN A 43 35.92 18.00 28.23
C GLN A 43 37.35 18.54 28.35
N GLY A 44 37.54 19.58 29.18
CA GLY A 44 38.83 20.25 29.41
C GLY A 44 39.07 21.55 28.63
N SER A 45 38.06 22.07 27.93
CA SER A 45 38.16 23.32 27.18
C SER A 45 38.40 24.54 28.09
N ASN A 46 39.37 25.41 27.76
CA ASN A 46 39.69 26.59 28.58
C ASN A 46 38.69 27.75 28.42
N LEU A 47 38.63 28.62 29.44
CA LEU A 47 37.68 29.75 29.53
C LEU A 47 37.72 30.68 28.31
N ARG A 48 38.89 30.87 27.70
CA ARG A 48 39.07 31.71 26.51
C ARG A 48 38.38 31.12 25.27
N THR A 49 38.36 29.79 25.16
CA THR A 49 37.68 29.06 24.08
C THR A 49 36.16 29.15 24.23
N MET A 50 35.64 29.05 25.46
CA MET A 50 34.21 29.26 25.76
C MET A 50 33.77 30.68 25.37
N GLN A 51 34.53 31.71 25.77
CA GLN A 51 34.20 33.12 25.50
C GLN A 51 34.24 33.49 24.01
N ASN A 52 35.10 32.85 23.22
CA ASN A 52 35.13 33.07 21.77
C ASN A 52 33.91 32.43 21.07
N ARG A 53 33.48 31.26 21.57
CA ARG A 53 32.33 30.53 21.01
C ARG A 53 30.99 31.16 21.37
N LYS A 54 30.85 31.69 22.59
CA LYS A 54 29.70 32.51 23.00
C LYS A 54 29.53 33.72 22.09
N ARG A 55 30.63 34.45 21.82
CA ARG A 55 30.64 35.55 20.84
C ARG A 55 30.27 35.13 19.42
N ASP A 56 30.63 33.93 18.99
CA ASP A 56 30.28 33.40 17.67
C ASP A 56 28.79 33.04 17.56
N ILE A 57 28.20 32.51 18.63
CA ILE A 57 26.75 32.24 18.69
C ILE A 57 25.97 33.56 18.70
N GLU A 58 26.37 34.51 19.54
CA GLU A 58 25.77 35.86 19.59
C GLU A 58 25.91 36.63 18.27
N ARG A 59 26.98 36.37 17.49
CA ARG A 59 27.14 36.96 16.15
C ARG A 59 26.21 36.36 15.11
N ASN A 60 25.94 35.06 15.18
CA ASN A 60 25.26 34.30 14.12
C ASN A 60 23.77 34.05 14.38
N TYR A 61 23.30 34.24 15.61
CA TYR A 61 21.91 34.00 16.00
C TYR A 61 21.33 35.24 16.69
N THR A 62 20.07 35.56 16.39
CA THR A 62 19.30 36.58 17.11
C THR A 62 18.02 35.99 17.66
N TRP A 63 17.61 36.51 18.81
CA TRP A 63 16.31 36.20 19.38
C TRP A 63 15.30 37.24 18.92
N GLU A 64 14.31 36.83 18.12
CA GLU A 64 13.25 37.72 17.64
C GLU A 64 11.91 36.99 17.75
N GLY A 65 10.91 37.63 18.39
CA GLY A 65 9.54 37.12 18.44
C GLY A 65 9.37 35.76 19.14
N GLY A 66 10.26 35.40 20.07
CA GLY A 66 10.24 34.10 20.77
C GLY A 66 10.86 32.94 19.98
N CYS A 67 11.59 33.22 18.91
CA CYS A 67 12.30 32.23 18.09
C CYS A 67 13.78 32.59 17.95
N LEU A 68 14.64 31.55 17.93
CA LEU A 68 16.07 31.70 17.62
C LEU A 68 16.27 31.71 16.10
N ILE A 69 16.71 32.84 15.55
CA ILE A 69 16.86 33.05 14.11
C ILE A 69 18.33 33.02 13.73
N PHE A 70 18.71 32.08 12.86
CA PHE A 70 20.05 32.04 12.28
C PHE A 70 20.20 33.12 11.21
N ARG A 71 21.06 34.11 11.48
CA ARG A 71 21.23 35.31 10.63
C ARG A 71 21.66 34.98 9.19
N ARG A 72 22.32 33.84 8.94
CA ARG A 72 22.83 33.50 7.60
C ARG A 72 21.88 32.74 6.67
N ARG A 73 20.81 32.10 7.17
CA ARG A 73 19.73 31.50 6.35
C ARG A 73 18.46 31.36 7.20
N ARG A 74 17.40 32.14 6.89
CA ARG A 74 16.10 32.04 7.56
C ARG A 74 15.44 30.67 7.28
N LYS A 75 15.52 29.73 8.22
CA LYS A 75 14.63 28.56 8.34
C LYS A 75 14.13 28.51 9.78
N VAL A 76 12.80 28.42 9.97
CA VAL A 76 12.11 28.29 11.25
C VAL A 76 11.58 26.86 11.35
N VAL A 77 11.75 26.17 12.47
CA VAL A 77 11.23 24.81 12.74
C VAL A 77 10.29 24.89 13.95
N ARG A 78 9.06 24.33 13.86
CA ARG A 78 8.05 24.37 14.93
C ARG A 78 8.04 23.07 15.75
N ARG A 79 7.60 23.16 17.02
CA ARG A 79 7.78 22.17 18.10
C ARG A 79 6.71 21.05 18.14
N CYS A 80 5.59 21.20 17.45
CA CYS A 80 4.49 20.22 17.45
C CYS A 80 4.86 18.91 16.75
N GLU A 81 5.71 18.94 15.72
CA GLU A 81 6.11 17.76 14.92
C GLU A 81 7.02 16.78 15.67
N PHE A 82 7.60 17.17 16.82
CA PHE A 82 8.53 16.33 17.58
C PHE A 82 7.82 15.37 18.55
N TYR A 83 6.61 15.72 18.99
CA TYR A 83 5.88 14.97 20.01
C TYR A 83 5.25 13.70 19.43
N ASP A 84 4.71 13.77 18.21
CA ASP A 84 4.08 12.64 17.54
C ASP A 84 5.10 11.57 17.13
N ILE A 85 6.31 11.99 16.74
CA ILE A 85 7.43 11.09 16.43
C ILE A 85 7.89 10.30 17.67
N ILE A 86 7.83 10.92 18.86
CA ILE A 86 8.19 10.25 20.12
C ILE A 86 7.11 9.27 20.56
N LYS A 87 5.84 9.64 20.38
CA LYS A 87 4.69 8.77 20.68
C LYS A 87 4.71 7.51 19.81
N GLU A 88 5.02 7.66 18.52
CA GLU A 88 5.12 6.53 17.60
C GLU A 88 6.31 5.60 17.90
N ALA A 89 7.44 6.15 18.37
CA ALA A 89 8.58 5.36 18.81
C ALA A 89 8.29 4.56 20.11
N PHE A 90 7.42 5.10 20.97
CA PHE A 90 6.97 4.46 22.20
C PHE A 90 6.06 3.25 21.90
N ASP A 91 5.07 3.41 21.03
CA ASP A 91 4.11 2.35 20.67
C ASP A 91 4.80 1.16 19.98
N ARG A 92 5.88 1.43 19.23
CA ARG A 92 6.69 0.39 18.56
C ARG A 92 7.56 -0.45 19.51
N SER A 93 7.69 -0.08 20.78
CA SER A 93 8.62 -0.73 21.73
C SER A 93 7.99 -1.79 22.65
N GLY A 94 6.69 -2.09 22.49
CA GLY A 94 6.06 -3.24 23.16
C GLY A 94 5.93 -3.11 24.68
N GLY A 95 5.78 -1.89 25.21
CA GLY A 95 5.32 -1.65 26.58
C GLY A 95 6.27 -2.06 27.73
N LEU A 96 7.53 -2.43 27.44
CA LEU A 96 8.46 -2.83 28.49
C LEU A 96 9.24 -1.62 29.05
N LYS A 97 8.88 -1.28 30.30
CA LYS A 97 9.54 -0.38 31.28
C LYS A 97 8.95 1.03 31.41
N GLU A 98 7.69 1.06 31.82
CA GLU A 98 7.01 2.25 32.38
C GLU A 98 7.82 2.92 33.53
N THR A 99 8.63 2.17 34.28
CA THR A 99 9.30 2.65 35.51
C THR A 99 10.57 3.48 35.30
N LEU A 100 11.31 3.32 34.19
CA LEU A 100 12.51 4.13 33.92
C LEU A 100 12.17 5.39 33.11
N PHE A 101 11.21 5.28 32.18
CA PHE A 101 10.76 6.41 31.35
C PHE A 101 9.92 7.41 32.16
N ALA A 102 9.00 6.94 33.02
CA ALA A 102 8.23 7.80 33.92
C ALA A 102 9.10 8.45 35.01
N ARG A 103 10.29 7.88 35.31
CA ARG A 103 11.27 8.50 36.20
C ARG A 103 12.05 9.59 35.46
N HIS A 104 12.47 9.32 34.22
CA HIS A 104 13.17 10.30 33.38
C HIS A 104 12.30 11.50 32.99
N ILE A 105 11.01 11.31 32.69
CA ILE A 105 10.07 12.41 32.40
C ILE A 105 9.84 13.27 33.65
N ARG A 106 9.63 12.63 34.82
CA ARG A 106 9.42 13.32 36.11
C ARG A 106 10.64 14.10 36.57
N ASP A 107 11.84 13.55 36.37
CA ASP A 107 13.09 14.14 36.82
C ASP A 107 13.57 15.28 35.89
N ASN A 108 13.19 15.25 34.60
CA ASN A 108 13.63 16.25 33.60
C ASN A 108 12.55 17.25 33.15
N TYR A 109 11.27 17.01 33.46
CA TYR A 109 10.17 17.92 33.13
C TYR A 109 9.28 18.11 34.35
N LYS A 110 9.71 18.99 35.26
CA LYS A 110 9.20 19.11 36.64
C LYS A 110 7.73 19.51 36.83
N ASN A 111 6.94 19.79 35.79
CA ASN A 111 5.60 20.40 35.94
C ASN A 111 4.48 19.72 35.13
N ILE A 112 4.35 18.39 35.16
CA ILE A 112 3.16 17.70 34.63
C ILE A 112 2.55 16.85 35.75
N THR A 113 1.28 17.08 36.10
CA THR A 113 0.60 16.35 37.17
C THR A 113 -0.30 15.25 36.62
N LYS A 114 -0.55 14.22 37.44
CA LYS A 114 -1.43 13.09 37.10
C LYS A 114 -2.86 13.53 36.71
N LYS A 115 -3.29 14.71 37.17
CA LYS A 115 -4.60 15.32 36.87
C LYS A 115 -4.66 15.90 35.45
N ASP A 116 -3.53 16.32 34.88
CA ASP A 116 -3.45 16.87 33.52
C ASP A 116 -3.58 15.77 32.47
N VAL A 117 -3.09 14.56 32.79
CA VAL A 117 -3.20 13.37 31.93
C VAL A 117 -4.64 12.87 31.83
N TYR A 118 -5.41 12.88 32.92
CA TYR A 118 -6.82 12.46 32.89
C TYR A 118 -7.73 13.47 32.20
N LYS A 119 -7.41 14.78 32.27
CA LYS A 119 -8.14 15.83 31.57
C LYS A 119 -8.03 15.73 30.04
N TRP A 120 -7.03 15.01 29.53
CA TRP A 120 -6.84 14.76 28.09
C TRP A 120 -7.58 13.51 27.59
N LEU A 121 -7.94 12.59 28.49
CA LEU A 121 -8.73 11.40 28.16
C LEU A 121 -10.24 11.70 28.09
N ASP A 122 -10.71 12.76 28.77
CA ASP A 122 -12.09 13.27 28.70
C ASP A 122 -12.41 14.10 27.44
N LEU A 123 -11.46 14.23 26.49
CA LEU A 123 -11.66 14.93 25.21
C LEU A 123 -11.98 13.97 24.04
N LEU A 124 -12.21 12.70 24.31
CA LEU A 124 -12.80 11.77 23.35
C LEU A 124 -14.33 11.99 23.31
N PRO A 125 -14.96 12.21 22.14
CA PRO A 125 -16.39 12.56 22.09
C PRO A 125 -17.28 11.45 22.65
N GLY A 126 -18.16 11.86 23.57
CA GLY A 126 -19.16 11.02 24.20
C GLY A 126 -20.35 10.68 23.31
N ARG A 127 -20.97 9.56 23.67
CA ARG A 127 -22.29 9.08 23.25
C ARG A 127 -23.34 10.20 23.29
N GLY A 128 -24.05 10.38 22.18
CA GLY A 128 -25.28 11.15 22.11
C GLY A 128 -26.30 10.39 21.26
N ALA A 129 -27.36 9.90 21.90
CA ALA A 129 -28.51 9.31 21.24
C ALA A 129 -29.42 10.41 20.66
N SER A 130 -29.95 10.21 19.45
CA SER A 130 -31.22 10.80 19.05
C SER A 130 -31.95 9.86 18.08
N GLN A 131 -33.12 9.41 18.52
CA GLN A 131 -34.12 8.69 17.73
C GLN A 131 -34.71 9.61 16.64
N SER A 132 -34.95 9.07 15.45
CA SER A 132 -36.11 9.46 14.62
C SER A 132 -36.51 8.28 13.72
N ASN A 133 -37.82 8.13 13.57
CA ASN A 133 -38.53 6.99 12.98
C ASN A 133 -38.53 6.98 11.44
N PRO A 134 -38.94 5.86 10.81
CA PRO A 134 -38.74 5.57 9.39
C PRO A 134 -39.99 5.83 8.56
N GLU A 135 -39.87 6.46 7.38
CA GLU A 135 -40.88 6.33 6.32
C GLU A 135 -40.22 6.35 4.92
N ASP A 136 -40.72 5.41 4.11
CA ASP A 136 -40.77 5.30 2.65
C ASP A 136 -39.48 5.29 1.80
N ILE A 137 -39.05 4.07 1.47
CA ILE A 137 -38.43 3.76 0.18
C ILE A 137 -39.27 2.68 -0.49
N THR A 138 -39.90 3.05 -1.60
CA THR A 138 -40.68 2.17 -2.47
C THR A 138 -39.80 1.11 -3.11
N GLU A 139 -40.17 -0.15 -2.92
CA GLU A 139 -39.60 -1.31 -3.61
C GLU A 139 -39.94 -1.27 -5.10
N GLU A 140 -38.91 -1.24 -5.97
CA GLU A 140 -39.02 -1.68 -7.36
C GLU A 140 -38.66 -3.18 -7.45
N PRO A 141 -39.34 -3.94 -8.32
CA PRO A 141 -39.36 -5.40 -8.24
C PRO A 141 -38.00 -6.02 -8.60
N ALA A 142 -37.62 -7.00 -7.78
CA ALA A 142 -36.47 -7.88 -7.98
C ALA A 142 -36.50 -8.49 -9.39
N GLN A 143 -35.47 -8.19 -10.19
CA GLN A 143 -35.16 -8.98 -11.37
C GLN A 143 -34.50 -10.28 -10.95
N GLU A 144 -34.98 -11.37 -11.55
CA GLU A 144 -34.64 -12.76 -11.26
C GLU A 144 -33.12 -13.02 -11.22
N PRO A 145 -32.66 -13.98 -10.40
CA PRO A 145 -31.27 -14.38 -10.34
C PRO A 145 -30.77 -14.81 -11.73
N TYR A 146 -29.75 -14.10 -12.22
CA TYR A 146 -29.09 -14.40 -13.48
C TYR A 146 -28.66 -15.87 -13.51
N GLY A 147 -29.25 -16.59 -14.46
CA GLY A 147 -29.28 -18.04 -14.53
C GLY A 147 -27.94 -18.72 -14.28
N THR A 148 -28.02 -19.77 -13.48
CA THR A 148 -27.14 -20.94 -13.54
C THR A 148 -27.17 -21.46 -14.98
N GLY A 149 -26.15 -21.09 -15.77
CA GLY A 149 -25.99 -21.64 -17.11
C GLY A 149 -25.89 -23.16 -17.02
N GLU A 150 -26.83 -23.84 -17.70
CA GLU A 150 -26.86 -25.28 -17.86
C GLU A 150 -25.51 -25.79 -18.38
N GLU A 151 -25.06 -26.84 -17.71
CA GLU A 151 -23.92 -27.66 -18.06
C GLU A 151 -24.09 -28.23 -19.48
N SER A 152 -23.23 -27.82 -20.40
CA SER A 152 -23.01 -28.57 -21.62
C SER A 152 -21.50 -28.78 -21.83
N GLY A 153 -21.06 -30.00 -21.50
CA GLY A 153 -19.76 -30.54 -21.88
C GLY A 153 -18.76 -30.70 -20.74
N THR A 154 -18.97 -31.67 -19.84
CA THR A 154 -17.89 -32.19 -18.98
C THR A 154 -16.91 -33.01 -19.82
N PRO A 155 -15.59 -32.84 -19.55
CA PRO A 155 -14.96 -33.87 -18.72
C PRO A 155 -13.95 -33.26 -17.71
N SER A 156 -14.37 -33.09 -16.45
CA SER A 156 -13.47 -32.89 -15.30
C SER A 156 -14.33 -32.88 -14.03
N GLY A 157 -13.94 -33.61 -12.98
CA GLY A 157 -14.74 -33.80 -11.76
C GLY A 157 -15.36 -32.51 -11.20
N GLU A 158 -16.57 -32.62 -10.64
CA GLU A 158 -17.34 -31.52 -10.05
C GLU A 158 -16.44 -30.59 -9.21
N TRP A 159 -16.23 -29.38 -9.72
CA TRP A 159 -15.57 -28.32 -8.97
C TRP A 159 -16.66 -27.45 -8.36
N SER A 160 -16.70 -27.33 -7.03
CA SER A 160 -17.60 -26.44 -6.32
C SER A 160 -16.90 -25.81 -5.11
N ILE A 161 -17.38 -24.66 -4.65
CA ILE A 161 -16.87 -24.02 -3.44
C ILE A 161 -17.10 -24.92 -2.22
N GLN A 162 -18.24 -25.62 -2.15
CA GLN A 162 -18.51 -26.54 -1.06
C GLN A 162 -17.49 -27.68 -1.03
N LYS A 163 -17.21 -28.31 -2.18
CA LYS A 163 -16.17 -29.34 -2.27
C LYS A 163 -14.81 -28.81 -1.84
N LEU A 164 -14.46 -27.58 -2.20
CA LEU A 164 -13.20 -26.96 -1.78
C LEU A 164 -13.12 -26.75 -0.26
N ILE A 165 -14.23 -26.31 0.35
CA ILE A 165 -14.33 -26.19 1.82
C ILE A 165 -14.16 -27.55 2.47
N ASP A 166 -14.85 -28.58 1.96
CA ASP A 166 -14.76 -29.95 2.49
C ASP A 166 -13.33 -30.51 2.32
N ASP A 167 -12.67 -30.24 1.19
CA ASP A 167 -11.28 -30.64 0.92
C ASP A 167 -10.31 -29.97 1.92
N PHE A 168 -10.57 -28.72 2.32
CA PHE A 168 -9.77 -28.02 3.34
C PHE A 168 -9.99 -28.57 4.74
N GLU A 169 -11.24 -28.85 5.11
CA GLU A 169 -11.58 -29.42 6.42
C GLU A 169 -10.98 -30.82 6.60
N ASN A 170 -10.97 -31.62 5.53
CA ASN A 170 -10.45 -32.98 5.55
C ASN A 170 -8.95 -33.09 5.24
N TYR A 171 -8.25 -31.96 5.06
CA TYR A 171 -6.83 -31.97 4.69
C TYR A 171 -5.96 -32.60 5.80
N ARG A 172 -5.21 -33.65 5.45
CA ARG A 172 -4.33 -34.34 6.40
C ARG A 172 -2.94 -33.71 6.42
N TRP A 173 -2.71 -32.88 7.43
CA TRP A 173 -1.45 -32.16 7.61
C TRP A 173 -0.31 -33.06 8.09
N THR A 174 0.81 -33.03 7.38
CA THR A 174 2.07 -33.59 7.89
C THR A 174 2.68 -32.66 8.93
N LYS A 175 3.51 -33.21 9.83
CA LYS A 175 4.25 -32.41 10.82
C LYS A 175 5.10 -31.30 10.18
N SER A 176 5.65 -31.53 8.99
CA SER A 176 6.44 -30.54 8.25
C SER A 176 5.60 -29.34 7.80
N LEU A 177 4.35 -29.56 7.37
CA LEU A 177 3.50 -28.51 6.83
C LEU A 177 2.78 -27.69 7.90
N GLN A 178 2.58 -28.21 9.11
CA GLN A 178 1.87 -27.50 10.20
C GLN A 178 2.50 -26.16 10.61
N SER A 179 3.79 -25.95 10.31
CA SER A 179 4.49 -24.68 10.58
C SER A 179 4.69 -23.81 9.34
N SER A 180 4.17 -24.24 8.19
CA SER A 180 4.37 -23.61 6.89
C SER A 180 3.35 -22.51 6.61
N ARG A 181 3.68 -21.62 5.67
CA ARG A 181 2.74 -20.62 5.14
C ARG A 181 1.56 -21.26 4.42
N TYR A 182 1.73 -22.45 3.85
CA TYR A 182 0.64 -23.20 3.24
C TYR A 182 -0.45 -23.55 4.26
N TYR A 183 -0.06 -23.95 5.48
CA TYR A 183 -1.02 -24.22 6.56
C TYR A 183 -1.82 -22.97 6.92
N GLU A 184 -1.15 -21.84 7.13
CA GLU A 184 -1.80 -20.56 7.46
C GLU A 184 -2.75 -20.11 6.34
N LEU A 185 -2.32 -20.23 5.07
CA LEU A 185 -3.14 -19.89 3.91
C LEU A 185 -4.42 -20.73 3.85
N ILE A 186 -4.34 -22.05 3.98
CA ILE A 186 -5.50 -22.93 3.88
C ILE A 186 -6.43 -22.74 5.08
N PHE A 187 -5.88 -22.60 6.29
CA PHE A 187 -6.68 -22.34 7.49
C PHE A 187 -7.44 -21.00 7.38
N TRP A 188 -6.77 -19.96 6.90
CA TRP A 188 -7.38 -18.65 6.68
C TRP A 188 -8.43 -18.70 5.56
N LEU A 189 -8.11 -19.29 4.40
CA LEU A 189 -9.04 -19.42 3.28
C LEU A 189 -10.28 -20.23 3.66
N HIS A 190 -10.14 -21.31 4.43
CA HIS A 190 -11.26 -22.07 4.94
C HIS A 190 -12.21 -21.20 5.78
N ALA A 191 -11.67 -20.38 6.69
CA ALA A 191 -12.46 -19.47 7.50
C ALA A 191 -13.19 -18.41 6.66
N ILE A 192 -12.53 -17.86 5.65
CA ILE A 192 -13.13 -16.85 4.75
C ILE A 192 -14.18 -17.46 3.84
N LEU A 193 -13.90 -18.59 3.19
CA LEU A 193 -14.81 -19.21 2.23
C LEU A 193 -16.13 -19.64 2.88
N LYS A 194 -16.11 -20.13 4.13
CA LYS A 194 -17.32 -20.52 4.87
C LYS A 194 -18.33 -19.39 5.05
N LYS A 195 -17.89 -18.13 4.99
CA LYS A 195 -18.76 -16.96 5.10
C LYS A 195 -18.85 -16.13 3.82
N SER A 196 -18.16 -16.55 2.76
CA SER A 196 -18.15 -15.82 1.49
C SER A 196 -19.37 -16.17 0.64
N LYS A 197 -19.84 -15.20 -0.13
CA LYS A 197 -20.95 -15.38 -1.09
C LYS A 197 -20.43 -15.24 -2.53
N PRO A 198 -21.12 -15.78 -3.56
CA PRO A 198 -20.80 -15.41 -4.93
C PRO A 198 -20.91 -13.89 -5.12
N ALA A 199 -19.98 -13.28 -5.83
CA ALA A 199 -20.10 -11.87 -6.18
C ALA A 199 -21.18 -11.67 -7.26
N ASP A 200 -21.96 -10.60 -7.12
CA ASP A 200 -23.04 -10.20 -8.04
C ASP A 200 -22.84 -8.76 -8.58
N SER A 201 -23.86 -8.22 -9.26
CA SER A 201 -23.85 -6.88 -9.86
C SER A 201 -23.71 -5.73 -8.86
N SER A 202 -23.99 -5.96 -7.57
CA SER A 202 -23.75 -4.96 -6.52
C SER A 202 -22.26 -4.84 -6.19
N HIS A 203 -21.46 -5.89 -6.41
CA HIS A 203 -20.05 -5.96 -6.08
C HIS A 203 -19.13 -5.71 -7.29
N LEU A 204 -19.50 -6.19 -8.48
CA LEU A 204 -18.71 -6.07 -9.69
C LEU A 204 -19.59 -5.78 -10.92
N ARG A 205 -18.97 -5.27 -11.98
CA ARG A 205 -19.63 -5.05 -13.27
C ARG A 205 -19.23 -6.12 -14.27
N CYS A 206 -20.18 -6.93 -14.73
CA CYS A 206 -19.95 -7.84 -15.84
C CYS A 206 -20.17 -7.08 -17.16
N LEU A 207 -19.09 -6.85 -17.91
CA LEU A 207 -19.12 -6.02 -19.13
C LEU A 207 -18.49 -6.78 -20.30
N THR A 208 -18.94 -6.46 -21.51
CA THR A 208 -18.16 -6.75 -22.71
C THR A 208 -16.91 -5.88 -22.74
N MET A 209 -15.92 -6.25 -23.55
CA MET A 209 -14.69 -5.47 -23.68
C MET A 209 -14.93 -4.07 -24.29
N ASP A 210 -15.91 -3.91 -25.17
CA ASP A 210 -16.31 -2.59 -25.68
C ASP A 210 -16.92 -1.73 -24.57
N GLN A 211 -17.85 -2.29 -23.78
CA GLN A 211 -18.41 -1.61 -22.62
C GLN A 211 -17.34 -1.26 -21.58
N ALA A 212 -16.40 -2.16 -21.30
CA ALA A 212 -15.27 -1.89 -20.41
C ALA A 212 -14.35 -0.79 -20.95
N THR A 213 -14.13 -0.73 -22.27
CA THR A 213 -13.34 0.33 -22.92
C THR A 213 -14.01 1.69 -22.74
N ILE A 214 -15.32 1.77 -22.89
CA ILE A 214 -16.10 2.99 -22.64
C ILE A 214 -16.01 3.36 -21.16
N GLU A 215 -16.35 2.45 -20.25
CA GLU A 215 -16.34 2.68 -18.80
C GLU A 215 -14.98 3.20 -18.29
N LEU A 216 -13.90 2.59 -18.76
CA LEU A 216 -12.55 2.99 -18.36
C LEU A 216 -12.11 4.30 -19.02
N GLY A 217 -12.65 4.64 -20.19
CA GLY A 217 -12.39 5.88 -20.92
C GLY A 217 -13.18 7.10 -20.40
N GLU A 218 -14.33 6.88 -19.78
CA GLU A 218 -15.17 7.98 -19.26
C GLU A 218 -14.45 8.77 -18.14
N PRO A 219 -14.58 10.12 -18.08
CA PRO A 219 -14.00 10.93 -17.02
C PRO A 219 -14.53 10.57 -15.63
N ARG A 220 -15.80 10.18 -15.55
CA ARG A 220 -16.47 9.72 -14.34
C ARG A 220 -16.94 8.30 -14.58
N GLY A 221 -16.65 7.40 -13.66
CA GLY A 221 -17.03 6.00 -13.78
C GLY A 221 -17.03 5.31 -12.43
N SER A 222 -17.57 4.10 -12.39
CA SER A 222 -17.59 3.30 -11.17
C SER A 222 -16.18 2.84 -10.82
N ASN A 223 -15.83 2.88 -9.53
CA ASN A 223 -14.60 2.26 -9.01
C ASN A 223 -14.85 0.79 -8.57
N LYS A 224 -15.79 0.10 -9.21
CA LYS A 224 -16.08 -1.32 -8.98
C LYS A 224 -15.21 -2.22 -9.88
N PRO A 225 -14.85 -3.44 -9.43
CA PRO A 225 -14.23 -4.45 -10.27
C PRO A 225 -15.04 -4.70 -11.55
N ILE A 226 -14.35 -4.91 -12.67
CA ILE A 226 -14.96 -5.24 -13.96
C ILE A 226 -14.58 -6.66 -14.34
N LEU A 227 -15.56 -7.47 -14.69
CA LEU A 227 -15.38 -8.83 -15.18
C LEU A 227 -15.81 -8.90 -16.65
N ILE A 228 -14.92 -9.39 -17.50
CA ILE A 228 -15.16 -9.64 -18.91
C ILE A 228 -15.05 -11.15 -19.11
N ARG A 229 -16.12 -11.79 -19.58
CA ARG A 229 -16.15 -13.24 -19.75
C ARG A 229 -15.65 -13.67 -21.13
N GLY A 230 -14.71 -14.62 -21.15
CA GLY A 230 -14.28 -15.32 -22.36
C GLY A 230 -13.79 -14.47 -23.54
N ASP A 231 -13.32 -13.23 -23.33
CA ASP A 231 -12.84 -12.39 -24.43
C ASP A 231 -11.37 -12.68 -24.78
N ILE A 232 -11.18 -13.42 -25.86
CA ILE A 232 -9.87 -13.77 -26.44
C ILE A 232 -9.57 -13.01 -27.74
N SER A 233 -10.39 -12.01 -28.10
CA SER A 233 -10.29 -11.29 -29.39
C SER A 233 -8.95 -10.60 -29.61
N ALA A 234 -8.26 -10.18 -28.54
CA ALA A 234 -7.00 -9.45 -28.62
C ALA A 234 -5.77 -10.33 -28.84
N THR A 235 -5.77 -11.57 -28.34
CA THR A 235 -4.59 -12.46 -28.41
C THR A 235 -4.71 -13.54 -29.49
N GLY A 236 -5.91 -13.76 -30.03
CA GLY A 236 -6.21 -14.79 -31.03
C GLY A 236 -6.26 -16.20 -30.45
N LEU A 237 -5.25 -16.57 -29.64
CA LEU A 237 -5.18 -17.82 -28.89
C LEU A 237 -4.66 -17.56 -27.47
N LEU A 238 -5.10 -18.36 -26.51
CA LEU A 238 -4.59 -18.34 -25.14
C LEU A 238 -3.25 -19.07 -25.10
N LYS A 239 -2.32 -18.58 -24.27
CA LYS A 239 -1.05 -19.29 -24.05
C LYS A 239 -1.28 -20.47 -23.11
N ASP A 240 -0.67 -21.60 -23.40
CA ASP A 240 -0.69 -22.75 -22.51
C ASP A 240 0.50 -22.75 -21.53
N ILE A 241 0.37 -23.53 -20.46
CA ILE A 241 1.40 -23.72 -19.45
C ILE A 241 2.68 -24.25 -20.11
N GLU A 242 2.57 -25.19 -21.06
CA GLU A 242 3.74 -25.77 -21.74
C GLU A 242 4.52 -24.72 -22.54
N GLY A 243 3.83 -23.81 -23.23
CA GLY A 243 4.43 -22.67 -23.91
C GLY A 243 5.12 -21.73 -22.92
N CYS A 244 4.53 -21.49 -21.74
CA CYS A 244 5.17 -20.71 -20.70
C CYS A 244 6.42 -21.42 -20.13
N LEU A 245 6.38 -22.73 -19.94
CA LEU A 245 7.52 -23.51 -19.45
C LEU A 245 8.69 -23.51 -20.45
N LYS A 246 8.41 -23.53 -21.76
CA LYS A 246 9.42 -23.36 -22.81
C LYS A 246 10.10 -21.99 -22.74
N ASP A 247 9.35 -20.91 -22.50
CA ASP A 247 9.94 -19.58 -22.31
C ASP A 247 10.92 -19.55 -21.12
N LEU A 248 10.63 -20.32 -20.06
CA LEU A 248 11.51 -20.40 -18.89
C LEU A 248 12.83 -21.13 -19.16
N GLU A 249 12.95 -21.92 -20.23
CA GLU A 249 14.20 -22.61 -20.60
C GLU A 249 15.32 -21.61 -20.95
N TYR A 250 14.97 -20.39 -21.37
CA TYR A 250 15.92 -19.30 -21.64
C TYR A 250 16.36 -18.53 -20.38
N THR A 251 15.83 -18.89 -19.21
CA THR A 251 16.05 -18.17 -17.96
C THR A 251 16.88 -19.00 -17.00
N ASN A 252 17.79 -18.35 -16.24
CA ASN A 252 18.63 -19.06 -15.26
C ASN A 252 17.90 -19.31 -13.93
N LYS A 253 17.17 -18.29 -13.44
CA LYS A 253 16.48 -18.31 -12.15
C LYS A 253 15.13 -17.63 -12.24
N VAL A 254 14.20 -18.11 -11.43
CA VAL A 254 12.84 -17.58 -11.33
C VAL A 254 12.56 -17.30 -9.86
N ASP A 255 11.90 -16.18 -9.58
CA ASP A 255 11.43 -15.86 -8.24
C ASP A 255 10.14 -16.62 -7.95
N VAL A 256 10.14 -17.35 -6.84
CA VAL A 256 9.12 -18.32 -6.46
C VAL A 256 8.60 -17.96 -5.07
N GLN A 257 7.28 -17.92 -4.92
CA GLN A 257 6.63 -17.97 -3.63
C GLN A 257 6.59 -19.43 -3.17
N ASP A 258 7.46 -19.77 -2.21
CA ASP A 258 7.54 -21.11 -1.63
C ASP A 258 6.70 -21.18 -0.35
N LEU A 259 5.52 -21.81 -0.46
CA LEU A 259 4.58 -21.93 0.65
C LEU A 259 4.98 -22.98 1.69
N ALA A 260 6.01 -23.80 1.44
CA ALA A 260 6.56 -24.71 2.44
C ALA A 260 7.34 -23.98 3.54
N ARG A 261 7.75 -22.74 3.29
CA ARG A 261 8.54 -21.94 4.22
C ARG A 261 7.73 -21.56 5.45
N ARG A 262 8.44 -21.35 6.57
CA ARG A 262 7.83 -20.95 7.84
C ARG A 262 7.24 -19.53 7.76
N LYS A 263 6.27 -19.24 8.61
CA LYS A 263 5.58 -17.93 8.63
C LYS A 263 6.45 -16.73 9.02
N ASP A 264 7.54 -16.96 9.74
CA ASP A 264 8.47 -15.92 10.21
C ASP A 264 9.54 -15.55 9.17
N VAL A 265 9.59 -16.27 8.04
CA VAL A 265 10.53 -15.99 6.94
C VAL A 265 9.77 -15.58 5.68
N THR A 266 10.40 -14.77 4.82
CA THR A 266 9.83 -14.44 3.51
C THR A 266 9.55 -15.72 2.72
N SER A 267 8.40 -15.77 2.03
CA SER A 267 8.05 -16.83 1.09
C SER A 267 8.78 -16.67 -0.24
N ALA A 268 9.18 -15.45 -0.61
CA ALA A 268 9.87 -15.18 -1.87
C ALA A 268 11.29 -15.74 -1.83
N VAL A 269 11.60 -16.62 -2.78
CA VAL A 269 12.90 -17.27 -2.93
C VAL A 269 13.24 -17.43 -4.41
N SER A 270 14.51 -17.32 -4.76
CA SER A 270 14.97 -17.52 -6.13
C SER A 270 15.35 -18.98 -6.37
N TRP A 271 14.71 -19.64 -7.33
CA TRP A 271 14.97 -21.03 -7.71
C TRP A 271 15.62 -21.12 -9.10
N PRO A 272 16.47 -22.12 -9.38
CA PRO A 272 16.89 -22.40 -10.75
C PRO A 272 15.69 -22.71 -11.65
N ALA A 273 15.64 -22.15 -12.86
CA ALA A 273 14.49 -22.30 -13.75
C ALA A 273 14.19 -23.77 -14.08
N HIS A 274 15.23 -24.59 -14.33
CA HIS A 274 15.06 -26.03 -14.58
C HIS A 274 14.34 -26.76 -13.42
N LYS A 275 14.56 -26.33 -12.17
CA LYS A 275 13.88 -26.91 -11.00
C LYS A 275 12.39 -26.58 -11.03
N VAL A 276 12.04 -25.35 -11.42
CA VAL A 276 10.65 -24.89 -11.58
C VAL A 276 9.97 -25.63 -12.74
N ILE A 277 10.65 -25.77 -13.88
CA ILE A 277 10.13 -26.51 -15.04
C ILE A 277 9.84 -27.97 -14.67
N SER A 278 10.80 -28.66 -14.04
CA SER A 278 10.59 -30.03 -13.57
C SER A 278 9.46 -30.13 -12.55
N ARG A 279 9.31 -29.12 -11.68
CA ARG A 279 8.24 -29.05 -10.70
C ARG A 279 6.86 -29.01 -11.35
N PHE A 280 6.67 -28.17 -12.38
CA PHE A 280 5.40 -28.06 -13.08
C PHE A 280 5.11 -29.25 -14.03
N LYS A 281 6.14 -29.83 -14.65
CA LYS A 281 5.99 -31.05 -15.47
C LYS A 281 5.56 -32.27 -14.64
N ALA A 282 5.97 -32.33 -13.38
CA ALA A 282 5.60 -33.39 -12.44
C ALA A 282 4.34 -33.06 -11.60
N ALA A 283 3.64 -31.95 -11.88
CA ALA A 283 2.60 -31.43 -10.98
C ALA A 283 1.40 -32.38 -10.77
N ALA A 284 1.12 -33.28 -11.72
CA ALA A 284 0.08 -34.30 -11.56
C ALA A 284 0.38 -35.28 -10.41
N ASP A 285 1.66 -35.45 -10.04
CA ASP A 285 2.14 -36.41 -9.05
C ASP A 285 2.56 -35.74 -7.72
N ARG A 286 2.11 -34.51 -7.45
CA ARG A 286 2.55 -33.79 -6.23
C ARG A 286 2.10 -34.56 -4.97
N PRO A 287 3.04 -35.00 -4.11
CA PRO A 287 2.68 -35.70 -2.89
C PRO A 287 1.97 -34.76 -1.89
N PRO A 288 1.02 -35.26 -1.08
CA PRO A 288 0.30 -34.45 -0.09
C PRO A 288 1.18 -33.74 0.96
N SER A 289 2.41 -34.24 1.16
CA SER A 289 3.40 -33.69 2.08
C SER A 289 4.14 -32.46 1.53
N GLN A 290 3.92 -32.10 0.27
CA GLN A 290 4.65 -31.03 -0.40
C GLN A 290 3.74 -29.84 -0.72
N ALA A 291 4.09 -28.68 -0.17
CA ALA A 291 3.36 -27.44 -0.40
C ALA A 291 3.40 -27.01 -1.88
N PRO A 292 2.39 -26.24 -2.34
CA PRO A 292 2.41 -25.60 -3.65
C PRO A 292 3.51 -24.53 -3.73
N ILE A 293 3.98 -24.29 -4.94
CA ILE A 293 4.69 -23.06 -5.30
C ILE A 293 3.82 -22.17 -6.18
N ASN A 294 4.12 -20.87 -6.15
CA ASN A 294 3.50 -19.87 -7.01
C ASN A 294 4.58 -18.99 -7.63
N ILE A 295 4.37 -18.54 -8.86
CA ILE A 295 5.25 -17.62 -9.55
C ILE A 295 4.39 -16.41 -9.87
N LEU A 296 4.68 -15.31 -9.19
CA LEU A 296 3.80 -14.14 -9.16
C LEU A 296 4.26 -13.00 -10.07
N ASP A 297 5.37 -13.20 -10.77
CA ASP A 297 6.06 -12.12 -11.46
C ASP A 297 6.97 -12.64 -12.56
N LEU A 298 6.39 -13.26 -13.58
CA LEU A 298 7.11 -13.55 -14.82
C LEU A 298 6.95 -12.40 -15.80
N ASP A 299 8.03 -12.05 -16.49
CA ASP A 299 7.94 -11.10 -17.61
C ASP A 299 7.02 -11.65 -18.71
N CYS A 300 6.13 -10.81 -19.21
CA CYS A 300 5.30 -11.13 -20.37
C CYS A 300 5.85 -10.48 -21.63
N MET A 301 6.31 -11.30 -22.58
CA MET A 301 6.94 -10.82 -23.82
C MET A 301 5.95 -10.61 -24.96
N ASP A 302 4.69 -11.03 -24.83
CA ASP A 302 3.72 -10.96 -25.94
C ASP A 302 3.31 -9.51 -26.26
N ASP A 303 3.37 -9.13 -27.53
CA ASP A 303 3.13 -7.76 -27.97
C ASP A 303 1.69 -7.28 -27.68
N ASP A 304 0.71 -8.16 -27.83
CA ASP A 304 -0.72 -7.86 -27.68
C ASP A 304 -1.32 -8.32 -26.34
N ALA A 305 -0.48 -8.61 -25.33
CA ALA A 305 -0.93 -9.13 -24.03
C ALA A 305 -1.96 -8.22 -23.34
N VAL A 306 -1.75 -6.90 -23.45
CA VAL A 306 -2.52 -5.86 -22.75
C VAL A 306 -3.92 -5.72 -23.37
N PRO A 307 -5.00 -5.89 -22.56
CA PRO A 307 -6.37 -5.77 -23.03
C PRO A 307 -6.65 -4.44 -23.70
N ARG A 308 -7.49 -4.44 -24.74
CA ARG A 308 -7.78 -3.22 -25.52
C ARG A 308 -8.41 -2.10 -24.69
N CYS A 309 -9.14 -2.44 -23.63
CA CYS A 309 -9.69 -1.46 -22.70
C CYS A 309 -8.62 -0.65 -21.92
N PHE A 310 -7.38 -1.14 -21.83
CA PHE A 310 -6.23 -0.42 -21.26
C PHE A 310 -5.44 0.41 -22.28
N ARG A 311 -5.81 0.37 -23.57
CA ARG A 311 -5.07 1.08 -24.62
C ARG A 311 -5.37 2.59 -24.66
N SER A 312 -6.34 3.07 -23.87
CA SER A 312 -6.73 4.48 -23.83
C SER A 312 -5.60 5.38 -23.29
N PRO A 313 -5.48 6.65 -23.75
CA PRO A 313 -4.48 7.59 -23.22
C PRO A 313 -4.60 7.83 -21.71
N LYS A 314 -5.80 7.66 -21.13
CA LYS A 314 -6.07 7.86 -19.70
C LYS A 314 -5.47 6.76 -18.82
N LEU A 315 -5.36 5.53 -19.33
CA LEU A 315 -4.75 4.39 -18.63
C LEU A 315 -3.26 4.21 -18.94
N LYS A 316 -2.72 4.97 -19.90
CA LYS A 316 -1.29 4.95 -20.28
C LYS A 316 -0.44 5.96 -19.51
N LEU A 317 -0.89 6.46 -18.35
CA LEU A 317 -0.12 7.43 -17.56
C LEU A 317 1.25 6.86 -17.19
N LEU A 318 1.28 5.60 -16.78
CA LEU A 318 2.51 4.90 -16.41
C LEU A 318 3.48 4.78 -17.58
N SER A 319 3.01 4.34 -18.76
CA SER A 319 3.82 4.27 -19.99
C SER A 319 4.35 5.64 -20.40
N ARG A 320 3.52 6.69 -20.30
CA ARG A 320 3.92 8.07 -20.63
C ARG A 320 5.04 8.58 -19.73
N LEU A 321 4.98 8.27 -18.43
CA LEU A 321 6.02 8.66 -17.48
C LEU A 321 7.35 7.93 -17.75
N LYS A 322 7.31 6.71 -18.29
CA LYS A 322 8.49 5.95 -18.75
C LYS A 322 9.14 6.59 -19.98
N CYS A 323 8.37 6.90 -21.02
CA CYS A 323 8.89 7.40 -22.31
C CYS A 323 9.65 8.75 -22.21
N HIS A 324 9.26 9.63 -21.28
CA HIS A 324 9.86 10.96 -21.13
C HIS A 324 11.05 11.00 -20.15
N ALA A 325 11.51 9.83 -19.67
CA ALA A 325 12.64 9.74 -18.73
C ALA A 325 14.03 9.90 -19.37
N GLY A 326 14.14 9.82 -20.71
CA GLY A 326 15.43 9.65 -21.39
C GLY A 326 16.11 8.32 -21.05
N ARG A 327 17.16 7.91 -21.78
CA ARG A 327 18.02 6.79 -21.34
C ARG A 327 18.71 7.23 -20.05
N LEU A 328 18.11 6.91 -18.92
CA LEU A 328 18.77 7.04 -17.63
C LEU A 328 20.05 6.21 -17.68
N THR A 329 21.12 6.81 -17.19
CA THR A 329 22.48 6.31 -17.18
C THR A 329 22.55 4.85 -16.70
N GLN A 330 23.59 4.13 -17.16
CA GLN A 330 23.84 2.68 -17.07
C GLN A 330 23.75 2.01 -15.67
N ASN A 331 23.34 2.73 -14.62
CA ASN A 331 23.09 2.20 -13.27
C ASN A 331 21.60 2.22 -12.85
N SER A 332 20.68 2.57 -13.75
CA SER A 332 19.22 2.52 -13.53
C SER A 332 18.58 1.23 -14.04
N ALA A 333 19.32 0.13 -13.98
CA ALA A 333 18.79 -1.17 -14.35
C ALA A 333 17.66 -1.56 -13.36
N LYS A 334 16.42 -1.44 -13.83
CA LYS A 334 15.24 -2.26 -13.45
C LYS A 334 14.18 -1.81 -12.41
N PRO A 335 14.05 -0.57 -11.88
CA PRO A 335 12.88 -0.29 -11.04
C PRO A 335 11.56 -0.17 -11.83
N TRP A 336 11.64 0.03 -13.16
CA TRP A 336 10.50 0.34 -14.04
C TRP A 336 9.87 -0.88 -14.75
N VAL A 337 10.39 -2.09 -14.48
CA VAL A 337 10.17 -3.28 -15.34
C VAL A 337 8.85 -3.97 -15.06
N LYS A 338 8.41 -4.05 -13.81
CA LYS A 338 7.02 -4.47 -13.55
C LYS A 338 6.14 -3.29 -13.82
N THR A 339 5.08 -3.47 -14.59
CA THR A 339 3.77 -2.87 -14.30
C THR A 339 2.81 -2.94 -15.47
N GLU A 340 3.19 -3.13 -16.73
CA GLU A 340 2.19 -3.09 -17.81
C GLU A 340 1.70 -4.47 -18.26
N LYS A 341 2.59 -5.47 -18.14
CA LYS A 341 2.27 -6.86 -18.40
C LYS A 341 3.21 -7.78 -17.63
N TRP A 342 2.67 -8.85 -17.07
CA TRP A 342 3.36 -9.93 -16.37
C TRP A 342 2.55 -11.23 -16.54
N ARG A 343 3.14 -12.35 -16.13
CA ARG A 343 2.46 -13.64 -16.05
C ARG A 343 2.53 -14.21 -14.64
N LEU A 344 1.49 -14.94 -14.28
CA LEU A 344 1.46 -15.76 -13.07
C LEU A 344 1.40 -17.22 -13.47
N LEU A 345 2.19 -18.06 -12.82
CA LEU A 345 2.16 -19.49 -13.00
C LEU A 345 2.09 -20.15 -11.62
N GLY A 346 0.95 -20.76 -11.31
CA GLY A 346 0.68 -21.32 -9.98
C GLY A 346 0.37 -22.81 -10.03
N GLU A 347 0.92 -23.57 -9.08
CA GLU A 347 0.45 -24.93 -8.82
C GLU A 347 -0.96 -24.91 -8.19
N GLY A 348 -1.73 -25.98 -8.40
CA GLY A 348 -2.98 -26.20 -7.67
C GLY A 348 -2.75 -26.16 -6.16
N GLY A 349 -3.61 -25.46 -5.42
CA GLY A 349 -3.46 -25.17 -4.00
C GLY A 349 -2.67 -23.91 -3.66
N SER A 350 -1.97 -23.27 -4.61
CA SER A 350 -1.25 -22.02 -4.32
C SER A 350 -2.20 -20.83 -4.16
N GLY A 351 -1.77 -19.80 -3.44
CA GLY A 351 -2.58 -18.61 -3.23
C GLY A 351 -1.88 -17.51 -2.44
N THR A 352 -2.57 -16.39 -2.29
CA THR A 352 -2.14 -15.21 -1.54
C THR A 352 -3.30 -14.79 -0.64
N MET A 353 -3.00 -14.51 0.65
CA MET A 353 -3.98 -14.03 1.63
C MET A 353 -4.37 -12.56 1.37
N ALA A 354 -5.14 -11.95 2.27
CA ALA A 354 -5.66 -10.58 2.10
C ALA A 354 -4.56 -9.56 1.79
N HIS A 355 -4.79 -8.75 0.75
CA HIS A 355 -3.98 -7.59 0.39
C HIS A 355 -4.82 -6.67 -0.51
N TRP A 356 -4.39 -5.43 -0.67
CA TRP A 356 -4.68 -4.70 -1.90
C TRP A 356 -3.44 -4.66 -2.78
N ASP A 357 -3.59 -4.34 -4.05
CA ASP A 357 -2.45 -4.23 -4.95
C ASP A 357 -1.57 -3.03 -4.61
N HIS A 358 -0.26 -3.22 -4.76
CA HIS A 358 0.75 -2.20 -4.51
C HIS A 358 0.58 -0.96 -5.39
N CYS A 359 1.01 0.19 -4.89
CA CYS A 359 1.13 1.44 -5.66
C CYS A 359 -0.18 2.01 -6.23
N GLY A 360 -1.33 1.60 -5.69
CA GLY A 360 -2.63 2.13 -6.10
C GLY A 360 -2.90 1.93 -7.59
N PHE A 361 -2.44 0.82 -8.16
CA PHE A 361 -2.68 0.51 -9.57
C PHE A 361 -4.11 0.01 -9.80
N PHE A 362 -4.61 0.21 -11.02
CA PHE A 362 -5.53 -0.74 -11.61
C PHE A 362 -4.75 -2.00 -11.95
N THR A 363 -5.31 -3.17 -11.65
CA THR A 363 -4.75 -4.46 -12.02
C THR A 363 -5.71 -5.17 -12.94
N TRP A 364 -5.21 -5.73 -14.03
CA TRP A 364 -5.97 -6.66 -14.85
C TRP A 364 -5.31 -8.03 -14.83
N ILE A 365 -6.14 -9.06 -14.88
CA ILE A 365 -5.71 -10.44 -14.96
C ILE A 365 -6.63 -11.22 -15.88
N ARG A 366 -6.05 -11.89 -16.86
CA ARG A 366 -6.71 -12.83 -17.76
C ARG A 366 -6.22 -14.25 -17.46
N VAL A 367 -7.14 -15.19 -17.32
CA VAL A 367 -6.78 -16.61 -17.21
C VAL A 367 -6.50 -17.16 -18.61
N GLU A 368 -5.31 -17.71 -18.81
CA GLU A 368 -4.89 -18.30 -20.08
C GLU A 368 -5.17 -19.81 -20.10
N GLU A 369 -4.77 -20.51 -19.03
CA GLU A 369 -5.06 -21.93 -18.82
C GLU A 369 -5.33 -22.16 -17.33
N GLY A 370 -6.27 -23.06 -16.99
CA GLY A 370 -6.60 -23.38 -15.60
C GLY A 370 -7.72 -22.51 -15.04
N ARG A 371 -7.70 -22.23 -13.74
CA ARG A 371 -8.71 -21.42 -13.03
C ARG A 371 -8.10 -20.61 -11.88
N LYS A 372 -8.69 -19.44 -11.57
CA LYS A 372 -8.40 -18.68 -10.34
C LYS A 372 -9.70 -18.44 -9.58
N LEU A 373 -9.65 -18.66 -8.27
CA LEU A 373 -10.68 -18.21 -7.36
C LEU A 373 -10.22 -16.89 -6.75
N TRP A 374 -10.92 -15.81 -7.11
CA TRP A 374 -10.63 -14.46 -6.65
C TRP A 374 -11.65 -14.06 -5.59
N LEU A 375 -11.19 -13.70 -4.40
CA LEU A 375 -12.05 -13.21 -3.32
C LEU A 375 -11.88 -11.70 -3.21
N ILE A 376 -12.97 -10.94 -3.21
CA ILE A 376 -12.99 -9.50 -2.96
C ILE A 376 -13.67 -9.22 -1.61
N CYS A 377 -13.22 -8.18 -0.91
CA CYS A 377 -13.77 -7.78 0.37
C CYS A 377 -14.32 -6.35 0.30
N VAL A 378 -15.56 -6.17 0.75
CA VAL A 378 -16.18 -4.87 0.96
C VAL A 378 -15.94 -4.47 2.41
N LEU A 379 -15.36 -3.28 2.60
CA LEU A 379 -14.98 -2.74 3.90
C LEU A 379 -15.84 -1.51 4.23
N ASN A 380 -16.33 -1.45 5.47
CA ASN A 380 -16.68 -0.18 6.10
C ASN A 380 -15.45 0.43 6.80
N ASP A 381 -15.61 1.57 7.48
CA ASP A 381 -14.50 2.27 8.14
C ASP A 381 -13.85 1.43 9.27
N GLU A 382 -14.65 0.71 10.07
CA GLU A 382 -14.14 -0.18 11.13
C GLU A 382 -13.36 -1.37 10.55
N ASP A 383 -13.85 -1.93 9.45
CA ASP A 383 -13.19 -3.01 8.72
C ASP A 383 -11.87 -2.54 8.10
N LEU A 384 -11.80 -1.30 7.59
CA LEU A 384 -10.58 -0.71 7.05
C LEU A 384 -9.51 -0.56 8.15
N GLU A 385 -9.88 -0.07 9.34
CA GLU A 385 -8.97 -0.01 10.49
C GLU A 385 -8.49 -1.41 10.90
N GLY A 386 -9.41 -2.39 10.91
CA GLY A 386 -9.09 -3.79 11.15
C GLY A 386 -8.09 -4.35 10.12
N PHE A 387 -8.30 -4.06 8.84
CA PHE A 387 -7.40 -4.49 7.77
C PHE A 387 -6.03 -3.83 7.88
N ILE A 388 -5.96 -2.53 8.17
CA ILE A 388 -4.70 -1.81 8.39
C ILE A 388 -3.90 -2.44 9.55
N ARG A 389 -4.59 -2.82 10.63
CA ARG A 389 -3.97 -3.45 11.80
C ARG A 389 -3.48 -4.88 11.50
N ASP A 390 -4.32 -5.69 10.86
CA ASP A 390 -4.14 -7.14 10.76
C ASP A 390 -3.44 -7.59 9.46
N GLY A 391 -3.50 -6.76 8.40
CA GLY A 391 -2.91 -6.99 7.09
C GLY A 391 -3.38 -8.32 6.48
N MET A 392 -2.43 -9.15 6.07
CA MET A 392 -2.71 -10.46 5.45
C MET A 392 -3.56 -11.43 6.28
N TYR A 393 -3.66 -11.23 7.59
CA TYR A 393 -4.46 -12.08 8.48
C TYR A 393 -5.86 -11.51 8.75
N PHE A 394 -6.21 -10.38 8.13
CA PHE A 394 -7.52 -9.78 8.29
C PHE A 394 -8.63 -10.76 7.91
N THR A 395 -9.65 -10.84 8.75
CA THR A 395 -10.83 -11.68 8.52
C THR A 395 -12.13 -10.92 8.70
N GLY A 396 -12.11 -9.60 8.90
CA GLY A 396 -13.33 -8.77 8.96
C GLY A 396 -13.98 -8.59 7.59
N GLY A 397 -14.95 -7.68 7.49
CA GLY A 397 -15.64 -7.34 6.24
C GLY A 397 -16.51 -8.44 5.64
N GLU A 398 -17.19 -8.07 4.56
CA GLU A 398 -18.00 -8.97 3.73
C GLU A 398 -17.18 -9.47 2.55
N TRP A 399 -17.07 -10.79 2.40
CA TRP A 399 -16.24 -11.43 1.38
C TRP A 399 -17.09 -12.05 0.28
N TYR A 400 -16.67 -11.85 -0.97
CA TYR A 400 -17.34 -12.38 -2.14
C TYR A 400 -16.35 -13.07 -3.05
N TYR A 401 -16.76 -14.16 -3.70
CA TYR A 401 -15.89 -14.92 -4.58
C TYR A 401 -16.30 -14.83 -6.05
N ILE A 402 -15.30 -14.88 -6.92
CA ILE A 402 -15.39 -14.88 -8.37
C ILE A 402 -14.52 -16.05 -8.87
N LEU A 403 -15.13 -17.00 -9.57
CA LEU A 403 -14.36 -18.00 -10.33
C LEU A 403 -14.03 -17.43 -11.71
N LEU A 404 -12.73 -17.38 -12.02
CA LEU A 404 -12.20 -17.02 -13.33
C LEU A 404 -11.82 -18.30 -14.09
N ASN A 405 -12.39 -18.45 -15.28
CA ASN A 405 -12.12 -19.52 -16.23
C ASN A 405 -11.23 -19.03 -17.38
N PRO A 406 -10.65 -19.92 -18.21
CA PRO A 406 -9.84 -19.51 -19.36
C PRO A 406 -10.58 -18.52 -20.26
N GLY A 407 -9.89 -17.44 -20.64
CA GLY A 407 -10.44 -16.31 -21.40
C GLY A 407 -11.10 -15.21 -20.56
N ASP A 408 -11.45 -15.47 -19.29
CA ASP A 408 -11.99 -14.43 -18.42
C ASP A 408 -10.91 -13.40 -18.06
N THR A 409 -11.28 -12.12 -18.12
CA THR A 409 -10.45 -11.00 -17.66
C THR A 409 -11.14 -10.29 -16.50
N LEU A 410 -10.47 -10.21 -15.36
CA LEU A 410 -10.87 -9.40 -14.21
C LEU A 410 -10.02 -8.13 -14.14
N ILE A 411 -10.66 -7.01 -13.89
CA ILE A 411 -10.03 -5.70 -13.71
C ILE A 411 -10.36 -5.21 -12.31
N MET A 412 -9.35 -5.04 -11.49
CA MET A 412 -9.40 -4.54 -10.12
C MET A 412 -9.00 -3.06 -10.10
N PRO A 413 -9.87 -2.16 -9.65
CA PRO A 413 -9.48 -0.78 -9.35
C PRO A 413 -8.62 -0.69 -8.07
N PRO A 414 -7.94 0.45 -7.84
CA PRO A 414 -7.14 0.67 -6.66
C PRO A 414 -7.94 0.49 -5.36
N GLY A 415 -7.30 -0.11 -4.35
CA GLY A 415 -7.82 -0.11 -2.98
C GLY A 415 -8.78 -1.23 -2.61
N TRP A 416 -9.10 -2.13 -3.54
CA TRP A 416 -9.90 -3.30 -3.23
C TRP A 416 -9.07 -4.36 -2.51
N VAL A 417 -9.48 -4.67 -1.28
CA VAL A 417 -8.90 -5.80 -0.54
C VAL A 417 -9.39 -7.10 -1.16
N HIS A 418 -8.45 -7.98 -1.44
CA HIS A 418 -8.70 -9.24 -2.10
C HIS A 418 -7.73 -10.33 -1.65
N ALA A 419 -8.10 -11.57 -1.98
CA ALA A 419 -7.26 -12.75 -1.79
C ALA A 419 -7.44 -13.68 -3.00
N VAL A 420 -6.45 -14.53 -3.27
CA VAL A 420 -6.44 -15.34 -4.49
C VAL A 420 -6.09 -16.77 -4.15
N TYR A 421 -6.85 -17.71 -4.70
CA TYR A 421 -6.59 -19.14 -4.62
C TYR A 421 -6.55 -19.79 -6.01
N THR A 422 -5.66 -20.75 -6.20
CA THR A 422 -5.40 -21.42 -7.47
C THR A 422 -5.85 -22.87 -7.35
N PRO A 423 -7.10 -23.23 -7.68
CA PRO A 423 -7.63 -24.57 -7.43
C PRO A 423 -6.97 -25.66 -8.27
N VAL A 424 -6.56 -25.33 -9.50
CA VAL A 424 -5.85 -26.22 -10.42
C VAL A 424 -4.58 -25.51 -10.88
N ARG A 425 -3.66 -26.22 -11.56
CA ARG A 425 -2.51 -25.55 -12.20
C ARG A 425 -3.04 -24.46 -13.13
N THR A 426 -2.47 -23.26 -13.05
CA THR A 426 -3.04 -22.10 -13.75
C THR A 426 -1.95 -21.18 -14.26
N LEU A 427 -2.09 -20.76 -15.51
CA LEU A 427 -1.36 -19.67 -16.14
C LEU A 427 -2.31 -18.47 -16.29
N CYS A 428 -1.86 -17.31 -15.83
CA CYS A 428 -2.53 -16.04 -16.07
C CYS A 428 -1.57 -15.07 -16.75
N THR A 429 -2.11 -14.20 -17.59
CA THR A 429 -1.44 -12.97 -17.99
C THR A 429 -2.12 -11.82 -17.28
N GLY A 430 -1.36 -10.90 -16.71
CA GLY A 430 -1.93 -9.71 -16.10
C GLY A 430 -1.05 -8.51 -16.31
N GLY A 431 -1.40 -7.41 -15.66
CA GLY A 431 -0.68 -6.16 -15.74
C GLY A 431 -1.34 -5.12 -14.86
N ASN A 432 -0.69 -3.97 -14.78
CA ASN A 432 -1.11 -2.84 -13.97
C ASN A 432 -1.18 -1.56 -14.83
N ALA A 433 -1.93 -0.57 -14.33
CA ALA A 433 -1.97 0.75 -14.93
C ALA A 433 -2.30 1.81 -13.89
N TRP A 434 -1.79 3.03 -14.10
CA TRP A 434 -2.37 4.20 -13.46
C TRP A 434 -3.39 4.84 -14.38
N SER A 435 -4.56 5.10 -13.81
CA SER A 435 -5.61 5.85 -14.46
C SER A 435 -5.50 7.33 -14.07
N GLN A 436 -5.44 8.21 -15.07
CA GLN A 436 -5.49 9.66 -14.84
C GLN A 436 -6.73 10.08 -14.03
N LYS A 437 -7.86 9.39 -14.25
CA LYS A 437 -9.16 9.74 -13.64
C LYS A 437 -9.30 9.35 -12.16
N CYS A 438 -8.45 8.44 -11.68
CA CYS A 438 -8.50 7.91 -10.30
C CYS A 438 -7.19 8.20 -9.56
N MET A 439 -6.40 9.17 -10.03
CA MET A 439 -5.07 9.39 -9.47
C MET A 439 -5.15 9.91 -8.01
N GLY A 440 -6.23 10.57 -7.62
CA GLY A 440 -6.49 10.93 -6.23
C GLY A 440 -6.68 9.68 -5.36
N ASP A 441 -7.52 8.75 -5.80
CA ASP A 441 -7.75 7.47 -5.10
C ASP A 441 -6.45 6.65 -5.03
N SER A 442 -5.75 6.50 -6.16
CA SER A 442 -4.44 5.84 -6.21
C SER A 442 -3.47 6.47 -5.20
N MET A 443 -3.41 7.80 -5.09
CA MET A 443 -2.54 8.49 -4.15
C MET A 443 -2.96 8.25 -2.69
N ARG A 444 -4.26 8.20 -2.39
CA ARG A 444 -4.78 7.81 -1.06
C ARG A 444 -4.26 6.44 -0.65
N TYR A 445 -4.37 5.44 -1.51
CA TYR A 445 -3.89 4.08 -1.19
C TYR A 445 -2.37 3.99 -1.10
N ILE A 446 -1.64 4.73 -1.93
CA ILE A 446 -0.18 4.84 -1.81
C ILE A 446 0.24 5.46 -0.45
N ALA A 447 -0.51 6.45 0.04
CA ALA A 447 -0.27 7.05 1.35
C ALA A 447 -0.51 6.03 2.49
N HIS A 448 -1.65 5.35 2.48
CA HIS A 448 -1.93 4.28 3.45
C HIS A 448 -0.88 3.18 3.43
N GLU A 449 -0.44 2.77 2.25
CA GLU A 449 0.60 1.74 2.11
C GLU A 449 1.96 2.22 2.65
N THR A 450 2.29 3.51 2.46
CA THR A 450 3.50 4.14 3.02
C THR A 450 3.48 4.13 4.54
N GLU A 451 2.31 4.33 5.15
CA GLU A 451 2.09 4.32 6.60
C GLU A 451 2.03 2.89 7.17
N HIS A 452 1.49 1.95 6.39
CA HIS A 452 1.10 0.63 6.85
C HIS A 452 1.56 -0.49 5.91
N ILE A 453 2.87 -0.74 5.81
CA ILE A 453 3.46 -1.70 4.85
C ILE A 453 2.86 -3.13 4.83
N LYS A 454 2.09 -3.54 5.85
CA LYS A 454 1.50 -4.88 5.96
C LYS A 454 0.24 -5.09 5.09
N VAL A 455 -0.30 -4.03 4.49
CA VAL A 455 -1.55 -4.06 3.70
C VAL A 455 -1.34 -4.52 2.25
N THR A 456 -0.10 -4.55 1.78
CA THR A 456 0.31 -5.05 0.46
C THR A 456 1.16 -6.31 0.61
N ASN A 457 1.17 -7.15 -0.41
CA ASN A 457 2.02 -8.35 -0.51
C ASN A 457 3.33 -8.12 -1.28
N ASP A 458 3.56 -6.91 -1.81
CA ASP A 458 4.77 -6.53 -2.56
C ASP A 458 5.75 -5.71 -1.73
N ASP A 459 7.02 -5.77 -2.13
CA ASP A 459 8.07 -4.90 -1.60
C ASP A 459 7.92 -3.46 -2.12
N PRO A 460 8.26 -2.43 -1.31
CA PRO A 460 8.25 -1.05 -1.77
C PRO A 460 9.11 -0.83 -3.01
N ILE A 461 8.53 -0.22 -4.06
CA ILE A 461 9.28 0.18 -5.25
C ILE A 461 10.25 1.33 -4.90
N PRO A 462 11.58 1.16 -5.04
CA PRO A 462 12.56 2.18 -4.65
C PRO A 462 12.41 3.54 -5.36
N ASP A 463 11.93 3.52 -6.61
CA ASP A 463 11.80 4.71 -7.46
C ASP A 463 10.45 5.45 -7.32
N MET A 464 9.53 4.97 -6.47
CA MET A 464 8.21 5.57 -6.28
C MET A 464 8.23 7.07 -5.96
N PRO A 465 9.12 7.59 -5.10
CA PRO A 465 9.17 9.04 -4.85
C PRO A 465 9.44 9.87 -6.11
N ALA A 466 10.28 9.36 -7.03
CA ALA A 466 10.57 10.04 -8.28
C ALA A 466 9.38 9.96 -9.25
N MET A 467 8.65 8.85 -9.26
CA MET A 467 7.41 8.68 -10.02
C MET A 467 6.34 9.67 -9.57
N LEU A 468 6.07 9.70 -8.26
CA LEU A 468 5.08 10.59 -7.67
C LEU A 468 5.42 12.07 -7.88
N GLU A 469 6.70 12.45 -7.87
CA GLU A 469 7.10 13.82 -8.19
C GLU A 469 6.71 14.22 -9.62
N ARG A 470 6.84 13.30 -10.59
CA ARG A 470 6.42 13.55 -11.97
C ARG A 470 4.91 13.64 -12.10
N VAL A 471 4.18 12.74 -11.44
CA VAL A 471 2.71 12.79 -11.39
C VAL A 471 2.25 14.10 -10.77
N SER A 472 2.86 14.54 -9.66
CA SER A 472 2.57 15.82 -9.01
C SER A 472 2.78 17.03 -9.93
N LYS A 473 3.85 17.04 -10.74
CA LYS A 473 4.08 18.10 -11.74
C LYS A 473 3.00 18.12 -12.83
N TRP A 474 2.54 16.94 -13.26
CA TRP A 474 1.44 16.84 -14.21
C TRP A 474 0.12 17.31 -13.58
N MET A 475 -0.23 16.81 -12.39
CA MET A 475 -1.47 17.15 -11.67
C MET A 475 -1.63 18.65 -11.41
N LYS A 476 -0.54 19.39 -11.15
CA LYS A 476 -0.57 20.86 -10.99
C LYS A 476 -1.04 21.63 -12.21
N ASN A 477 -0.92 21.05 -13.39
CA ASN A 477 -1.27 21.69 -14.66
C ASN A 477 -2.47 21.00 -15.35
N ALA A 478 -2.98 19.91 -14.77
CA ALA A 478 -4.06 19.14 -15.36
C ALA A 478 -5.40 19.85 -15.19
N GLN A 479 -6.28 19.73 -16.18
CA GLN A 479 -7.64 20.22 -16.06
C GLN A 479 -8.48 19.20 -15.26
N PRO A 480 -9.43 19.63 -14.42
CA PRO A 480 -10.26 18.72 -13.63
C PRO A 480 -10.94 17.62 -14.47
N ILE A 481 -11.37 17.94 -15.69
CA ILE A 481 -12.01 16.97 -16.60
C ILE A 481 -11.09 15.82 -17.02
N ASP A 482 -9.78 16.03 -17.04
CA ASP A 482 -8.79 15.01 -17.40
C ASP A 482 -8.47 14.08 -16.23
N CYS A 483 -8.70 14.55 -15.00
CA CYS A 483 -8.35 13.87 -13.75
C CYS A 483 -9.55 13.31 -12.99
N GLY A 484 -10.73 13.25 -13.60
CA GLY A 484 -11.95 12.72 -12.97
C GLY A 484 -12.70 13.71 -12.07
N GLY A 485 -12.25 14.96 -12.00
CA GLY A 485 -12.89 16.05 -11.26
C GLY A 485 -11.93 16.81 -10.35
N GLU A 486 -12.42 17.89 -9.74
CA GLU A 486 -11.66 18.67 -8.75
C GLU A 486 -11.36 17.85 -7.49
N GLU A 487 -12.30 16.99 -7.08
CA GLU A 487 -12.15 16.10 -5.92
C GLU A 487 -10.92 15.18 -6.03
N GLN A 488 -10.65 14.62 -7.22
CA GLN A 488 -9.49 13.78 -7.45
C GLN A 488 -8.17 14.57 -7.42
N ILE A 489 -8.18 15.82 -7.89
CA ILE A 489 -7.02 16.71 -7.78
C ILE A 489 -6.75 17.06 -6.32
N GLN A 490 -7.79 17.39 -5.56
CA GLN A 490 -7.69 17.70 -4.15
C GLN A 490 -7.19 16.50 -3.34
N ALA A 491 -7.81 15.33 -3.50
CA ALA A 491 -7.40 14.09 -2.85
C ALA A 491 -5.93 13.74 -3.16
N PHE A 492 -5.49 13.93 -4.42
CA PHE A 492 -4.09 13.75 -4.77
C PHE A 492 -3.18 14.68 -3.98
N GLN A 493 -3.51 15.97 -3.88
CA GLN A 493 -2.68 16.96 -3.18
C GLN A 493 -2.59 16.63 -1.68
N GLU A 494 -3.71 16.32 -1.04
CA GLU A 494 -3.79 15.99 0.39
C GLU A 494 -2.91 14.77 0.73
N HIS A 495 -2.99 13.70 -0.07
CA HIS A 495 -2.25 12.47 0.20
C HIS A 495 -0.80 12.48 -0.31
N TYR A 496 -0.48 13.26 -1.35
CA TYR A 496 0.89 13.44 -1.82
C TYR A 496 1.78 14.07 -0.75
N GLU A 497 1.24 15.01 0.05
CA GLU A 497 1.97 15.63 1.14
C GLU A 497 2.42 14.59 2.17
N VAL A 498 1.53 13.66 2.57
CA VAL A 498 1.84 12.55 3.50
C VAL A 498 3.07 11.77 3.02
N CYS A 499 3.06 11.29 1.78
CA CYS A 499 4.20 10.56 1.20
C CYS A 499 5.49 11.39 1.13
N SER A 500 5.36 12.71 0.93
CA SER A 500 6.51 13.62 0.89
C SER A 500 7.11 13.90 2.28
N PHE A 501 6.31 13.91 3.34
CA PHE A 501 6.76 14.10 4.72
C PHE A 501 7.52 12.89 5.27
N PHE A 502 7.06 11.66 4.98
CA PHE A 502 7.81 10.44 5.31
C PHE A 502 9.23 10.44 4.73
N ARG A 503 9.42 11.01 3.53
CA ARG A 503 10.74 11.18 2.91
C ARG A 503 11.64 12.09 3.76
N ILE A 504 11.11 13.19 4.31
CA ILE A 504 11.87 14.14 5.13
C ILE A 504 12.18 13.54 6.51
N GLY A 505 11.20 12.94 7.17
CA GLY A 505 11.38 12.28 8.47
C GLY A 505 12.41 11.16 8.43
N ARG A 506 12.37 10.31 7.39
CA ARG A 506 13.33 9.22 7.20
C ARG A 506 14.75 9.71 6.86
N ILE A 507 14.87 10.81 6.09
CA ILE A 507 16.18 11.44 5.83
C ILE A 507 16.77 12.04 7.12
N ILE A 508 15.95 12.69 7.94
CA ILE A 508 16.38 13.24 9.24
C ILE A 508 16.82 12.10 10.16
N PHE A 509 16.00 11.05 10.30
CA PHE A 509 16.32 9.87 11.08
C PHE A 509 17.64 9.23 10.63
N LEU A 510 17.79 8.90 9.35
CA LEU A 510 19.02 8.29 8.81
C LEU A 510 20.26 9.17 9.00
N ARG A 511 20.14 10.50 8.90
CA ARG A 511 21.25 11.43 9.16
C ARG A 511 21.62 11.46 10.63
N VAL A 512 20.64 11.46 11.53
CA VAL A 512 20.85 11.40 12.99
C VAL A 512 21.48 10.06 13.37
N THR A 513 20.99 8.93 12.86
CA THR A 513 21.55 7.60 13.13
C THR A 513 22.98 7.46 12.60
N ARG A 514 23.28 7.97 11.38
CA ARG A 514 24.66 8.00 10.87
C ARG A 514 25.57 8.87 11.72
N LEU A 515 25.09 10.03 12.19
CA LEU A 515 25.86 10.90 13.07
C LEU A 515 26.18 10.17 14.39
N LEU A 516 25.20 9.50 14.98
CA LEU A 516 25.35 8.73 16.21
C LEU A 516 26.30 7.53 16.02
N MET A 517 26.24 6.82 14.89
CA MET A 517 27.17 5.73 14.58
C MET A 517 28.61 6.20 14.34
N VAL A 518 28.81 7.39 13.77
CA VAL A 518 30.15 7.99 13.61
C VAL A 518 30.70 8.46 14.95
N LEU A 519 29.85 8.97 15.83
CA LEU A 519 30.23 9.37 17.19
C LEU A 519 30.58 8.15 18.06
N ASN A 520 29.89 7.01 17.86
CA ASN A 520 30.14 5.77 18.61
C ASN A 520 31.36 4.96 18.13
N ARG A 521 32.00 5.35 17.01
CA ARG A 521 33.27 4.78 16.54
C ARG A 521 34.51 5.59 16.96
N ASN A 522 34.30 6.74 17.60
CA ASN A 522 35.35 7.63 18.10
C ASN A 522 35.36 7.73 19.63
N ILE A 523 34.70 6.77 20.30
CA ILE A 523 34.87 6.40 21.71
C ILE A 523 35.53 5.03 21.70
#